data_AF-A0A085ZIE2-F1
#
_entry.id   AF-A0A085ZIE2-F1
#
_cell.length_a   1.000
_cell.length_b   1.000
_cell.length_c   1.000
_cell.angle_alpha   90.00
_cell.angle_beta   90.00
_cell.angle_gamma   90.00
#
_symmetry.space_group_name_H-M   'P 1'
#
loop_
_entity.id
_entity.type
_entity.pdbx_description
1 polymer ?
#
loop_
_entity_poly.entity_id
_entity_poly.type
_entity_poly.pdbx_seq_one_letter_code
_entity_poly.pdbx_strand_id
1 'polypeptide(L)'
;MKYFILFAIQIYWKAIPASKRKKCIFKKSCSNHVFEITQKEGFLKGIKAFQFRYKNCRGNFVIFENPINNKIQMILPSQIIIERKEIADRLIN
;
A
#
# COMPACT_ATOMS: atom_id res chain seq x y z
N MET A 1 4.32 -22.60 -1.40
CA MET A 1 4.08 -21.75 -0.21
C MET A 1 3.39 -20.42 -0.51
N LYS A 2 3.60 -19.76 -1.67
CA LYS A 2 2.92 -18.49 -2.01
C LYS A 2 1.37 -18.55 -1.97
N TYR A 3 0.80 -19.72 -2.22
CA TYR A 3 -0.65 -19.94 -2.25
C TYR A 3 -1.36 -19.66 -0.92
N PHE A 4 -0.71 -19.83 0.24
CA PHE A 4 -1.35 -19.53 1.53
C PHE A 4 -1.76 -18.06 1.64
N ILE A 5 -0.85 -17.14 1.31
CA ILE A 5 -1.14 -15.69 1.33
C ILE A 5 -2.18 -15.34 0.27
N LEU A 6 -2.05 -15.89 -0.95
CA LEU A 6 -2.98 -15.62 -2.04
C LEU A 6 -4.40 -16.07 -1.67
N PHE A 7 -4.54 -17.27 -1.09
CA PHE A 7 -5.81 -17.83 -0.67
C PHE A 7 -6.43 -17.04 0.49
N ALA A 8 -5.64 -16.65 1.50
CA ALA A 8 -6.10 -15.79 2.58
C ALA A 8 -6.62 -14.43 2.07
N ILE A 9 -5.93 -13.82 1.10
CA ILE A 9 -6.37 -12.56 0.48
C ILE A 9 -7.65 -12.76 -0.33
N GLN A 10 -7.77 -13.85 -1.08
CA GLN A 10 -8.98 -14.16 -1.84
C GLN A 10 -10.20 -14.39 -0.93
N ILE A 11 -10.03 -15.12 0.19
CA ILE A 11 -11.08 -15.27 1.20
C ILE A 11 -11.49 -13.91 1.75
N TYR A 12 -10.52 -13.08 2.12
CA TYR A 12 -10.78 -11.71 2.59
C TYR A 12 -11.58 -10.89 1.56
N TRP A 13 -11.27 -11.02 0.26
CA TRP A 13 -12.03 -10.34 -0.79
C TRP A 13 -13.46 -10.83 -0.94
N LYS A 14 -13.70 -12.13 -0.75
CA LYS A 14 -15.05 -12.71 -0.75
C LYS A 14 -15.85 -12.30 0.49
N ALA A 15 -15.21 -12.22 1.65
CA ALA A 15 -15.85 -11.86 2.90
C ALA A 15 -16.17 -10.35 3.01
N ILE A 16 -15.29 -9.48 2.51
CA ILE A 16 -15.41 -8.02 2.67
C ILE A 16 -15.41 -7.34 1.29
N PRO A 17 -16.54 -6.77 0.84
CA PRO A 17 -16.63 -6.10 -0.46
C PRO A 17 -15.76 -4.85 -0.50
N ALA A 18 -15.29 -4.47 -1.69
CA ALA A 18 -14.35 -3.36 -1.87
C ALA A 18 -14.84 -2.04 -1.24
N SER A 19 -16.14 -1.77 -1.29
CA SER A 19 -16.78 -0.58 -0.70
C SER A 19 -16.65 -0.48 0.83
N LYS A 20 -16.53 -1.62 1.53
CA LYS A 20 -16.42 -1.68 3.00
C LYS A 20 -14.96 -1.76 3.49
N ARG A 21 -13.98 -1.85 2.60
CA ARG A 21 -12.56 -1.95 2.98
C ARG A 21 -12.02 -0.59 3.42
N LYS A 22 -11.08 -0.59 4.37
CA LYS A 22 -10.42 0.64 4.83
C LYS A 22 -9.74 1.35 3.66
N LYS A 23 -9.90 2.67 3.58
CA LYS A 23 -9.28 3.50 2.53
C LYS A 23 -7.76 3.53 2.73
N CYS A 24 -7.00 3.08 1.73
CA CYS A 24 -5.54 3.09 1.76
C CYS A 24 -4.98 4.51 1.51
N ILE A 25 -3.76 4.78 1.96
CA ILE A 25 -3.02 6.02 1.64
C ILE A 25 -2.29 5.92 0.30
N PHE A 26 -2.12 4.70 -0.20
CA PHE A 26 -1.57 4.41 -1.50
C PHE A 26 -2.68 4.19 -2.53
N LYS A 27 -2.40 4.49 -3.78
CA LYS A 27 -3.29 4.24 -4.92
C LYS A 27 -3.71 2.78 -5.02
N LYS A 28 -2.77 1.88 -4.73
CA LYS A 28 -3.01 0.45 -4.65
C LYS A 28 -3.19 0.00 -3.21
N SER A 29 -4.30 -0.70 -2.95
CA SER A 29 -4.64 -1.23 -1.62
C SER A 29 -3.59 -2.22 -1.10
N CYS A 30 -3.47 -2.33 0.23
CA CYS A 30 -2.51 -3.23 0.85
C CYS A 30 -2.70 -4.69 0.40
N SER A 31 -3.96 -5.18 0.34
CA SER A 31 -4.25 -6.54 -0.11
C SER A 31 -3.84 -6.78 -1.57
N ASN A 32 -4.12 -5.82 -2.47
CA ASN A 32 -3.77 -5.98 -3.89
C ASN A 32 -2.24 -5.90 -4.07
N HIS A 33 -1.57 -5.02 -3.31
CA HIS A 33 -0.11 -4.90 -3.36
C HIS A 33 0.57 -6.19 -2.91
N VAL A 34 0.17 -6.74 -1.76
CA VAL A 34 0.72 -7.99 -1.23
C VAL A 34 0.41 -9.15 -2.17
N PHE A 35 -0.81 -9.23 -2.70
CA PHE A 35 -1.21 -10.28 -3.66
C PHE A 35 -0.30 -10.31 -4.89
N GLU A 36 -0.13 -9.17 -5.57
CA GLU A 36 0.70 -9.11 -6.77
C GLU A 36 2.19 -9.37 -6.49
N ILE A 37 2.76 -8.82 -5.41
CA ILE A 37 4.15 -9.09 -5.03
C ILE A 37 4.34 -10.57 -4.70
N THR A 38 3.39 -11.16 -3.98
CA THR A 38 3.42 -12.60 -3.65
C THR A 38 3.33 -13.46 -4.90
N GLN A 39 2.52 -13.06 -5.87
CA GLN A 39 2.35 -13.78 -7.12
C GLN A 39 3.63 -13.75 -7.98
N LYS A 40 4.24 -12.56 -8.12
CA LYS A 40 5.43 -12.29 -8.95
C LYS A 40 6.74 -12.74 -8.31
N GLU A 41 6.95 -12.40 -7.03
CA GLU A 41 8.24 -12.56 -6.35
C GLU A 41 8.22 -13.64 -5.25
N GLY A 42 7.06 -14.24 -4.98
CA GLY A 42 6.92 -15.33 -4.02
C GLY A 42 6.63 -14.90 -2.58
N PHE A 43 6.53 -15.91 -1.71
CA PHE A 43 5.98 -15.78 -0.35
C PHE A 43 6.75 -14.80 0.54
N LEU A 44 8.09 -14.91 0.58
CA LEU A 44 8.93 -14.07 1.45
C LEU A 44 8.84 -12.59 1.09
N LYS A 45 8.82 -12.29 -0.21
CA LYS A 45 8.64 -10.92 -0.71
C LYS A 45 7.24 -10.40 -0.43
N GLY A 46 6.23 -11.27 -0.51
CA GLY A 46 4.87 -10.99 -0.06
C GLY A 46 4.79 -10.56 1.42
N ILE A 47 5.42 -11.31 2.32
CA ILE A 47 5.48 -10.95 3.75
C ILE A 47 6.19 -9.61 3.96
N LYS A 48 7.35 -9.41 3.32
CA LYS A 48 8.08 -8.14 3.42
C LYS A 48 7.25 -6.95 2.92
N ALA A 49 6.53 -7.12 1.81
CA ALA A 49 5.62 -6.11 1.29
C ALA A 49 4.47 -5.82 2.28
N PHE A 50 3.92 -6.84 2.93
CA PHE A 50 2.90 -6.67 3.96
C PHE A 50 3.45 -5.90 5.17
N GLN A 51 4.61 -6.30 5.70
CA GLN A 51 5.26 -5.63 6.83
C GLN A 51 5.55 -4.15 6.53
N PHE A 52 6.07 -3.86 5.34
CA PHE A 52 6.30 -2.48 4.88
C PHE A 52 5.00 -1.67 4.89
N ARG A 53 3.92 -2.20 4.30
CA ARG A 53 2.63 -1.52 4.27
C ARG A 53 2.05 -1.34 5.68
N TYR A 54 2.16 -2.35 6.53
CA TYR A 54 1.68 -2.30 7.91
C TYR A 54 2.35 -1.20 8.73
N LYS A 55 3.67 -1.03 8.57
CA LYS A 55 4.45 0.03 9.23
C LYS A 55 4.09 1.43 8.73
N ASN A 56 3.85 1.58 7.43
CA ASN A 56 3.73 2.89 6.79
C ASN A 56 2.29 3.40 6.59
N CYS A 57 1.26 2.56 6.66
CA CYS A 57 -0.13 2.98 6.39
C CYS A 57 -0.89 3.53 7.61
N ARG A 58 -0.34 3.47 8.83
CA ARG A 58 -1.10 3.61 10.09
C ARG A 58 -1.11 5.02 10.71
N GLY A 59 -0.65 6.03 9.99
CA GLY A 59 -0.59 7.43 10.46
C GLY A 59 0.81 8.01 10.28
N ASN A 60 1.01 9.27 10.69
CA ASN A 60 2.30 9.98 10.67
C ASN A 60 2.98 10.07 9.30
N PHE A 61 2.21 9.97 8.21
CA PHE A 61 2.68 10.37 6.89
C PHE A 61 2.35 11.85 6.68
N VAL A 62 3.21 12.55 5.96
CA VAL A 62 3.01 13.97 5.64
C VAL A 62 3.07 14.13 4.13
N ILE A 63 2.08 14.83 3.56
CA ILE A 63 2.07 15.23 2.16
C ILE A 63 2.63 16.63 2.09
N PHE A 64 3.56 16.84 1.15
CA PHE A 64 4.19 18.13 0.96
C PHE A 64 4.47 18.36 -0.53
N GLU A 65 4.56 19.62 -0.91
CA GLU A 65 5.09 20.02 -2.20
C GLU A 65 6.59 20.20 -2.08
N ASN A 66 7.35 19.50 -2.92
CA ASN A 66 8.80 19.56 -2.87
C ASN A 66 9.28 20.90 -3.46
N PRO A 67 10.02 21.73 -2.69
CA PRO A 67 10.41 23.08 -3.11
C PRO A 67 11.43 23.09 -4.26
N ILE A 68 12.07 21.97 -4.57
CA ILE A 68 13.09 21.87 -5.62
C ILE A 68 12.43 21.64 -6.99
N ASN A 69 11.33 20.88 -7.04
CA ASN A 69 10.73 20.41 -8.30
C ASN A 69 9.21 20.61 -8.40
N ASN A 70 8.59 21.24 -7.40
CA ASN A 70 7.15 21.50 -7.29
C ASN A 70 6.29 20.25 -7.48
N LYS A 71 6.81 19.06 -7.14
CA LYS A 71 6.04 17.80 -7.17
C LYS A 71 5.44 17.53 -5.81
N ILE A 72 4.18 17.09 -5.83
CA ILE A 72 3.51 16.56 -4.64
C ILE A 72 4.14 15.20 -4.28
N GLN A 73 4.65 15.10 -3.06
CA GLN A 73 5.25 13.92 -2.50
C GLN A 73 4.66 13.61 -1.13
N MET A 74 4.89 12.39 -0.65
CA MET A 74 4.51 11.99 0.70
C MET A 74 5.71 11.35 1.38
N ILE A 75 6.04 11.83 2.58
CA ILE A 75 6.99 11.17 3.46
C ILE A 75 6.23 10.19 4.36
N LEU A 76 6.66 8.94 4.33
CA LEU A 76 6.12 7.86 5.13
C LEU A 76 6.76 7.82 6.52
N PRO A 77 6.15 7.13 7.51
CA PRO A 77 6.75 6.94 8.84
C PRO A 77 8.16 6.35 8.82
N SER A 78 8.47 5.53 7.82
CA SER A 78 9.82 4.99 7.61
C SER A 78 10.80 5.97 6.95
N GLN A 79 10.47 7.26 6.87
CA GLN A 79 11.27 8.31 6.21
C GLN A 79 11.49 8.08 4.71
N ILE A 80 10.64 7.26 4.09
CA ILE A 80 10.68 7.01 2.64
C ILE A 80 9.75 8.02 1.98
N ILE A 81 10.27 8.71 0.96
CA ILE A 81 9.50 9.65 0.15
C ILE A 81 8.93 8.88 -1.05
N ILE A 82 7.61 8.96 -1.22
CA ILE A 82 6.90 8.41 -2.37
C ILE A 82 6.32 9.53 -3.24
N GLU A 83 6.16 9.25 -4.52
CA GLU A 83 5.64 10.20 -5.50
C GLU A 83 4.10 10.21 -5.55
N ARG A 84 3.52 11.31 -6.06
CA ARG A 84 2.09 11.45 -6.38
C ARG A 84 1.45 10.21 -7.01
N LYS A 85 2.13 9.54 -7.95
CA LYS A 85 1.60 8.35 -8.65
C LYS A 85 1.29 7.17 -7.71
N GLU A 86 1.94 7.13 -6.55
CA GLU A 86 1.77 6.08 -5.55
C GLU A 86 0.75 6.44 -4.48
N ILE A 87 0.47 7.72 -4.29
CA ILE A 87 -0.45 8.25 -3.29
C ILE A 87 -1.90 8.06 -3.77
N ALA A 88 -2.81 7.78 -2.84
CA ALA A 88 -4.24 7.69 -3.16
C ALA A 88 -4.80 9.07 -3.53
N ASP A 89 -5.54 9.14 -4.65
CA ASP A 89 -6.07 10.41 -5.19
C ASP A 89 -6.90 11.21 -4.16
N ARG A 90 -7.64 10.52 -3.28
CA ARG A 90 -8.42 11.12 -2.18
C ARG A 90 -7.63 11.94 -1.15
N LEU A 91 -6.30 11.85 -1.15
CA LEU A 91 -5.43 12.57 -0.21
C LEU A 91 -4.76 13.80 -0.84
N ILE A 92 -4.89 13.96 -2.15
CA ILE A 92 -4.28 15.05 -2.92
C ILE A 92 -5.35 15.97 -3.52
N ASN A 93 -6.60 15.51 -3.56
CA ASN A 93 -7.76 16.29 -4.00
C ASN A 93 -8.40 17.06 -2.85
#